data_AF-A0A3D2ICN0-F1
#
_entry.id   AF-A0A3D2ICN0-F1
#
_cell.length_a   1.000
_cell.length_b   1.000
_cell.length_c   1.000
_cell.angle_alpha   90.00
_cell.angle_beta   90.00
_cell.angle_gamma   90.00
#
_symmetry.space_group_name_H-M   'P 1'
#
loop_
_entity.id
_entity.type
_entity.pdbx_description
1 polymer ?
#
loop_
_entity_poly.entity_id
_entity_poly.type
_entity_poly.pdbx_seq_one_letter_code
_entity_poly.pdbx_strand_id
1 'polypeptide(L)'
;MLRFFRQIRKKLMEQNKVRTYILYAIGEIALVMIGILLALQVNNWNEKNNQTQTAQYHLKILKQNLEDDKEQLQDLIHNAYNRERMALNMSDIIQLKTEPNDSIAGNIAQLLLEFNFKPRTNGIDLLISSGSLDALNSDIQNSISKYYLSTEAIQEREEISNRFIHQYETFVFENYSHIWGKGNTNDMFVPLYKDDQRSPISFDLEYFLSDKTMEAYIFARLYQIRKQIDTYDQGLLMLKELSR
;
A
#
# COMPACT_ATOMS: atom_id res chain seq x y z
N MET A 1 -51.72 26.75 -14.73
CA MET A 1 -52.44 26.44 -13.47
C MET A 1 -52.82 27.69 -12.67
N LEU A 2 -51.91 28.64 -12.43
CA LEU A 2 -52.21 29.87 -11.66
C LEU A 2 -53.44 30.68 -12.12
N ARG A 3 -53.72 30.80 -13.42
CA ARG A 3 -54.88 31.56 -13.92
C ARG A 3 -56.23 30.90 -13.60
N PHE A 4 -56.29 29.57 -13.59
CA PHE A 4 -57.52 28.80 -13.34
C PHE A 4 -57.89 28.84 -11.85
N PHE A 5 -56.92 28.61 -10.97
CA PHE A 5 -57.10 28.77 -9.52
C PHE A 5 -57.40 30.22 -9.11
N ARG A 6 -56.81 31.21 -9.81
CA ARG A 6 -57.11 32.64 -9.59
C ARG A 6 -58.57 32.98 -9.92
N GLN A 7 -59.14 32.43 -10.99
CA GLN A 7 -60.55 32.65 -11.35
C GLN A 7 -61.51 32.01 -10.34
N ILE A 8 -61.18 30.81 -9.84
CA ILE A 8 -61.99 30.11 -8.82
C ILE A 8 -61.95 30.86 -7.48
N ARG A 9 -60.78 31.36 -7.05
CA ARG A 9 -60.65 32.18 -5.83
C ARG A 9 -61.50 33.44 -5.88
N LYS A 10 -61.50 34.14 -7.03
CA LYS A 10 -62.28 35.37 -7.21
C LYS A 10 -63.78 35.12 -7.07
N LYS A 11 -64.26 34.02 -7.68
CA LYS A 11 -65.68 33.60 -7.63
C LYS A 11 -66.14 33.14 -6.24
N LEU A 12 -65.25 32.56 -5.43
CA LEU A 12 -65.57 32.08 -4.08
C LEU A 12 -65.57 33.22 -3.03
N MET A 13 -64.75 34.26 -3.21
CA MET A 13 -64.79 35.48 -2.39
C MET A 13 -66.06 36.29 -2.61
N GLU A 14 -66.56 36.37 -3.85
CA GLU A 14 -67.83 37.04 -4.18
C GLU A 14 -69.07 36.36 -3.55
N GLN A 15 -68.95 35.11 -3.06
CA GLN A 15 -70.04 34.32 -2.48
C GLN A 15 -70.05 34.22 -0.94
N ASN A 16 -69.21 34.97 -0.19
CA ASN A 16 -69.10 34.90 1.29
C ASN A 16 -68.75 33.51 1.86
N LYS A 17 -68.18 32.59 1.06
CA LYS A 17 -67.85 31.21 1.47
C LYS A 17 -66.42 31.07 2.01
N VAL A 18 -66.12 31.77 3.11
CA VAL A 18 -64.78 31.82 3.73
C VAL A 18 -64.27 30.42 4.12
N ARG A 19 -65.13 29.56 4.67
CA ARG A 19 -64.75 28.18 5.07
C ARG A 19 -64.34 27.32 3.87
N THR A 20 -65.04 27.44 2.75
CA THR A 20 -64.72 26.75 1.50
C THR A 20 -63.42 27.28 0.91
N TYR A 21 -63.21 28.60 0.95
CA TYR A 21 -61.98 29.25 0.50
C TYR A 21 -60.73 28.76 1.25
N ILE A 22 -60.79 28.65 2.58
CA ILE A 22 -59.68 28.16 3.41
C ILE A 22 -59.33 26.71 3.04
N LEU A 23 -60.32 25.84 2.86
CA LEU A 23 -60.11 24.45 2.46
C LEU A 23 -59.43 24.34 1.08
N TYR A 24 -59.82 25.18 0.11
CA TYR A 24 -59.18 25.22 -1.20
C TYR A 24 -57.74 25.76 -1.15
N ALA A 25 -57.48 26.78 -0.33
CA ALA A 25 -56.14 27.33 -0.15
C ALA A 25 -55.18 26.31 0.51
N ILE A 26 -55.66 25.56 1.50
CA ILE A 26 -54.90 24.46 2.13
C ILE A 26 -54.61 23.36 1.11
N GLY A 27 -55.60 22.99 0.28
CA GLY A 27 -55.42 22.01 -0.80
C GLY A 27 -54.36 22.43 -1.82
N GLU A 28 -54.32 23.72 -2.19
CA GLU A 28 -53.32 24.25 -3.13
C GLU A 28 -51.91 24.24 -2.53
N ILE A 29 -51.76 24.62 -1.26
CA ILE A 29 -50.47 24.54 -0.57
C ILE A 29 -50.00 23.09 -0.47
N ALA A 30 -50.88 22.16 -0.09
CA ALA A 30 -50.55 20.73 -0.03
C ALA A 30 -50.10 20.18 -1.39
N LEU A 31 -50.77 20.56 -2.48
CA LEU A 31 -50.44 20.12 -3.83
C LEU A 31 -49.08 20.68 -4.31
N VAL A 32 -48.77 21.94 -3.96
CA VAL A 32 -47.44 22.54 -4.20
C VAL A 32 -46.35 21.82 -3.38
N MET A 33 -46.60 21.53 -2.10
CA MET A 33 -45.64 20.80 -1.26
C MET A 33 -45.35 19.40 -1.80
N ILE A 34 -46.37 18.66 -2.25
CA ILE A 34 -46.18 17.34 -2.90
C ILE A 34 -45.31 17.49 -4.15
N GLY A 35 -45.54 18.51 -4.97
CA GLY A 35 -44.71 18.79 -6.15
C GLY A 35 -43.24 19.06 -5.80
N ILE A 36 -42.98 19.84 -4.75
CA ILE A 36 -41.62 20.12 -4.27
C ILE A 36 -40.96 18.86 -3.72
N LEU A 37 -41.68 18.07 -2.91
CA LEU A 37 -41.15 16.82 -2.35
C LEU A 37 -40.81 15.80 -3.45
N LEU A 38 -41.66 15.66 -4.46
CA LEU A 38 -41.38 14.79 -5.62
C LEU A 38 -40.17 15.30 -6.42
N ALA A 39 -40.06 16.61 -6.65
CA ALA A 39 -38.90 17.20 -7.32
C ALA A 39 -37.60 16.96 -6.54
N LEU A 40 -37.64 17.14 -5.21
CA LEU A 40 -36.51 16.84 -4.31
C LEU A 40 -36.18 15.35 -4.32
N GLN A 41 -37.18 14.46 -4.28
CA GLN A 41 -36.94 13.01 -4.33
C GLN A 41 -36.28 12.59 -5.65
N VAL A 42 -36.76 13.10 -6.79
CA VAL A 42 -36.15 12.83 -8.11
C VAL A 42 -34.72 13.36 -8.17
N ASN A 43 -34.48 14.59 -7.67
CA ASN A 43 -33.14 15.16 -7.62
C ASN A 43 -32.18 14.32 -6.76
N ASN A 44 -32.62 13.95 -5.55
CA ASN A 44 -31.83 13.12 -4.64
C ASN A 44 -31.55 11.72 -5.22
N TRP A 45 -32.50 11.14 -5.95
CA TRP A 45 -32.31 9.86 -6.63
C TRP A 45 -31.27 9.95 -7.76
N ASN A 46 -31.33 11.01 -8.57
CA ASN A 46 -30.37 11.25 -9.64
C ASN A 46 -28.96 11.51 -9.08
N GLU A 47 -28.86 12.29 -8.01
CA GLU A 47 -27.60 12.56 -7.30
C GLU A 47 -26.99 11.28 -6.73
N LYS A 48 -27.79 10.44 -6.05
CA LYS A 48 -27.35 9.13 -5.56
C LYS A 48 -26.89 8.20 -6.69
N ASN A 49 -27.58 8.21 -7.83
CA ASN A 49 -27.21 7.42 -8.99
C ASN A 49 -25.85 7.87 -9.55
N ASN A 50 -25.64 9.19 -9.69
CA ASN A 50 -24.36 9.75 -10.13
C ASN A 50 -23.23 9.40 -9.15
N GLN A 51 -23.44 9.55 -7.84
CA GLN A 51 -22.48 9.16 -6.81
C GLN A 51 -22.12 7.67 -6.89
N THR A 52 -23.10 6.80 -7.14
CA THR A 52 -22.87 5.35 -7.29
C THR A 52 -22.02 5.04 -8.53
N GLN A 53 -22.27 5.71 -9.66
CA GLN A 53 -21.46 5.55 -10.88
C GLN A 53 -20.02 6.01 -10.67
N THR A 54 -19.83 7.16 -9.99
CA THR A 54 -18.51 7.66 -9.60
C THR A 54 -17.79 6.67 -8.69
N ALA A 55 -18.46 6.14 -7.66
CA ALA A 55 -17.90 5.14 -6.76
C ALA A 55 -17.44 3.87 -7.51
N GLN A 56 -18.25 3.38 -8.44
CA GLN A 56 -17.91 2.21 -9.27
C GLN A 56 -16.68 2.46 -10.16
N TYR A 57 -16.59 3.66 -10.75
CA TYR A 57 -15.42 4.04 -11.54
C TYR A 57 -14.16 4.10 -10.68
N HIS A 58 -14.22 4.70 -9.50
CA HIS A 58 -13.08 4.77 -8.57
C HIS A 58 -12.69 3.39 -8.04
N LEU A 59 -13.66 2.52 -7.73
CA LEU A 59 -13.41 1.13 -7.35
C LEU A 59 -12.70 0.33 -8.44
N LYS A 60 -12.97 0.62 -9.72
CA LYS A 60 -12.24 0.00 -10.83
C LYS A 60 -10.77 0.40 -10.83
N ILE A 61 -10.46 1.67 -10.53
CA ILE A 61 -9.09 2.16 -10.40
C ILE A 61 -8.42 1.54 -9.19
N LEU A 62 -9.11 1.51 -8.04
CA LEU A 62 -8.63 0.85 -6.83
C LEU A 62 -8.30 -0.61 -7.10
N LYS A 63 -9.16 -1.35 -7.80
CA LYS A 63 -8.89 -2.74 -8.16
C LYS A 63 -7.59 -2.91 -8.97
N GLN A 64 -7.30 -2.02 -9.91
CA GLN A 64 -6.02 -2.06 -10.62
C GLN A 64 -4.84 -1.80 -9.68
N ASN A 65 -4.98 -0.82 -8.77
CA ASN A 65 -3.98 -0.54 -7.75
C ASN A 65 -3.68 -1.76 -6.86
N LEU A 66 -4.72 -2.48 -6.44
CA LEU A 66 -4.56 -3.69 -5.64
C LEU A 66 -3.85 -4.82 -6.39
N GLU A 67 -4.03 -4.97 -7.70
CA GLU A 67 -3.26 -5.96 -8.47
C GLU A 67 -1.78 -5.57 -8.60
N ASP A 68 -1.48 -4.29 -8.83
CA ASP A 68 -0.09 -3.79 -8.87
C ASP A 68 0.59 -3.97 -7.50
N ASP A 69 -0.12 -3.68 -6.40
CA ASP A 69 0.40 -3.83 -5.05
C ASP A 69 0.62 -5.29 -4.67
N LYS A 70 -0.24 -6.19 -5.15
CA LYS A 70 -0.09 -7.63 -4.97
C LYS A 70 1.15 -8.15 -5.67
N GLU A 71 1.41 -7.74 -6.91
CA GLU A 71 2.63 -8.10 -7.64
C GLU A 71 3.88 -7.64 -6.88
N GLN A 72 3.90 -6.38 -6.44
CA GLN A 72 4.99 -5.84 -5.62
C GLN A 72 5.21 -6.66 -4.34
N LEU A 73 4.15 -7.00 -3.60
CA LEU A 73 4.26 -7.79 -2.38
C LEU A 73 4.78 -9.21 -2.64
N GLN A 74 4.34 -9.85 -3.73
CA GLN A 74 4.83 -11.18 -4.11
C GLN A 74 6.33 -11.16 -4.42
N ASP A 75 6.80 -10.13 -5.13
CA ASP A 75 8.22 -9.96 -5.42
C ASP A 75 9.03 -9.69 -4.14
N LEU A 76 8.53 -8.85 -3.24
CA LEU A 76 9.17 -8.57 -1.96
C LEU A 76 9.28 -9.83 -1.09
N ILE A 77 8.22 -10.63 -1.02
CA ILE A 77 8.20 -11.91 -0.31
C ILE A 77 9.21 -12.87 -0.91
N HIS A 78 9.21 -13.05 -2.23
CA HIS A 78 10.15 -13.93 -2.91
C HIS A 78 11.61 -13.53 -2.61
N ASN A 79 11.93 -12.25 -2.75
CA ASN A 79 13.25 -11.71 -2.46
C ASN A 79 13.62 -11.83 -0.97
N ALA A 80 12.66 -11.67 -0.05
CA ALA A 80 12.89 -11.84 1.38
C ALA A 80 13.25 -13.29 1.73
N TYR A 81 12.54 -14.28 1.21
CA TYR A 81 12.89 -15.69 1.41
C TYR A 81 14.25 -16.06 0.80
N ASN A 82 14.62 -15.48 -0.34
CA ASN A 82 15.95 -15.69 -0.92
C ASN A 82 17.05 -15.16 0.02
N ARG A 83 16.87 -13.95 0.56
CA ARG A 83 17.78 -13.34 1.54
C ARG A 83 17.80 -14.09 2.87
N GLU A 84 16.67 -14.64 3.32
CA GLU A 84 16.63 -15.45 4.53
C GLU A 84 17.53 -16.68 4.39
N ARG A 85 17.43 -17.40 3.26
CA ARG A 85 18.31 -18.55 2.98
C ARG A 85 19.78 -18.17 2.95
N MET A 86 20.11 -17.02 2.36
CA MET A 86 21.48 -16.49 2.36
C MET A 86 21.96 -16.16 3.78
N ALA A 87 21.15 -15.48 4.58
CA ALA A 87 21.49 -15.14 5.97
C ALA A 87 21.67 -16.39 6.84
N LEU A 88 20.82 -17.41 6.66
CA LEU A 88 20.96 -18.71 7.33
C LEU A 88 22.25 -19.41 6.92
N ASN A 89 22.56 -19.47 5.63
CA ASN A 89 23.81 -20.06 5.16
C ASN A 89 25.05 -19.35 5.73
N MET A 90 25.03 -18.01 5.77
CA MET A 90 26.10 -17.21 6.38
C MET A 90 26.23 -17.45 7.89
N SER A 91 25.10 -17.58 8.58
CA SER A 91 25.05 -17.97 10.00
C SER A 91 25.69 -19.35 10.21
N ASP A 92 25.34 -20.34 9.39
CA ASP A 92 25.90 -21.69 9.49
C ASP A 92 27.41 -21.70 9.25
N ILE A 93 27.90 -20.95 8.26
CA ILE A 93 29.33 -20.80 7.98
C ILE A 93 30.08 -20.29 9.23
N ILE A 94 29.57 -19.25 9.89
CA ILE A 94 30.20 -18.68 11.08
C ILE A 94 30.13 -19.65 12.27
N GLN A 95 28.96 -20.23 12.54
CA GLN A 95 28.74 -21.08 13.71
C GLN A 95 29.48 -22.41 13.61
N LEU A 96 29.47 -23.03 12.43
CA LEU A 96 30.07 -24.34 12.17
C LEU A 96 31.53 -24.22 11.70
N LYS A 97 32.02 -23.00 11.45
CA LYS A 97 33.36 -22.71 10.92
C LYS A 97 33.68 -23.52 9.67
N THR A 98 32.70 -23.64 8.78
CA THR A 98 32.87 -24.37 7.52
C THR A 98 33.53 -23.48 6.48
N GLU A 99 34.31 -24.09 5.59
CA GLU A 99 34.79 -23.39 4.40
C GLU A 99 33.60 -22.83 3.61
N PRO A 100 33.62 -21.54 3.28
CA PRO A 100 32.56 -20.95 2.51
C PRO A 100 32.57 -21.42 1.06
N ASN A 101 31.43 -21.30 0.41
CA ASN A 101 31.41 -21.33 -1.05
C ASN A 101 32.01 -20.03 -1.63
N ASP A 102 32.27 -20.00 -2.94
CA ASP A 102 32.79 -18.84 -3.67
C ASP A 102 31.86 -17.60 -3.66
N SER A 103 30.78 -17.62 -2.88
CA SER A 103 29.71 -16.62 -2.88
C SER A 103 29.61 -15.74 -1.63
N ILE A 104 30.55 -15.76 -0.67
CA ILE A 104 30.49 -14.87 0.52
C ILE A 104 30.28 -13.41 0.13
N ALA A 105 31.11 -12.88 -0.76
CA ALA A 105 31.05 -11.47 -1.16
C ALA A 105 29.69 -11.13 -1.78
N GLY A 106 29.16 -12.03 -2.61
CA GLY A 106 27.83 -11.91 -3.18
C GLY A 106 26.73 -11.96 -2.11
N ASN A 107 26.81 -12.89 -1.16
CA ASN A 107 25.84 -13.02 -0.08
C ASN A 107 25.83 -11.76 0.81
N ILE A 108 26.99 -11.24 1.18
CA ILE A 108 27.10 -9.99 1.96
C ILE A 108 26.44 -8.86 1.16
N ALA A 109 26.79 -8.68 -0.11
CA ALA A 109 26.19 -7.65 -0.95
C ALA A 109 24.66 -7.76 -1.03
N GLN A 110 24.12 -8.98 -1.16
CA GLN A 110 22.67 -9.21 -1.19
C GLN A 110 21.98 -8.93 0.15
N LEU A 111 22.67 -9.17 1.27
CA LEU A 111 22.16 -8.87 2.61
C LEU A 111 22.14 -7.36 2.90
N LEU A 112 22.95 -6.58 2.19
CA LEU A 112 22.98 -5.11 2.26
C LEU A 112 21.95 -4.42 1.35
N LEU A 113 21.16 -5.16 0.57
CA LEU A 113 20.14 -4.53 -0.27
C LEU A 113 18.93 -4.02 0.52
N GLU A 114 18.58 -2.76 0.25
CA GLU A 114 17.37 -2.08 0.71
C GLU A 114 16.15 -2.42 -0.15
N PHE A 115 14.98 -2.39 0.47
CA PHE A 115 13.70 -2.66 -0.20
C PHE A 115 12.65 -1.65 0.25
N ASN A 116 11.75 -1.29 -0.67
CA ASN A 116 10.71 -0.30 -0.44
C ASN A 116 9.44 -0.69 -1.21
N PHE A 117 8.37 -0.93 -0.47
CA PHE A 117 7.01 -1.12 -0.92
C PHE A 117 6.37 0.25 -1.19
N LYS A 118 5.78 0.41 -2.37
CA LYS A 118 5.17 1.66 -2.80
C LYS A 118 3.71 1.39 -3.15
N PRO A 119 2.78 1.44 -2.16
CA PRO A 119 1.38 1.17 -2.40
C PRO A 119 0.80 2.19 -3.39
N ARG A 120 -0.09 1.72 -4.27
CA ARG A 120 -0.80 2.58 -5.22
C ARG A 120 -2.02 3.19 -4.53
N THR A 121 -2.03 4.52 -4.41
CA THR A 121 -3.08 5.25 -3.66
C THR A 121 -4.13 5.93 -4.54
N ASN A 122 -3.90 6.09 -5.85
CA ASN A 122 -4.77 6.86 -6.73
C ASN A 122 -6.27 6.49 -6.60
N GLY A 123 -6.60 5.20 -6.52
CA GLY A 123 -7.97 4.72 -6.39
C GLY A 123 -8.61 5.11 -5.05
N ILE A 124 -7.89 4.98 -3.93
CA ILE A 124 -8.40 5.38 -2.61
C ILE A 124 -8.47 6.90 -2.48
N ASP A 125 -7.51 7.62 -3.03
CA ASP A 125 -7.48 9.09 -3.03
C ASP A 125 -8.69 9.67 -3.78
N LEU A 126 -9.08 9.04 -4.90
CA LEU A 126 -10.29 9.39 -5.64
C LEU A 126 -11.56 9.07 -4.84
N LEU A 127 -11.63 7.90 -4.18
CA LEU A 127 -12.78 7.51 -3.35
C LEU A 127 -13.02 8.51 -2.21
N ILE A 128 -11.94 8.93 -1.53
CA ILE A 128 -11.96 9.89 -0.42
C ILE A 128 -12.29 11.29 -0.93
N SER A 129 -11.55 11.80 -1.91
CA SER A 129 -11.69 13.18 -2.38
C SER A 129 -13.04 13.47 -3.03
N SER A 130 -13.69 12.47 -3.64
CA SER A 130 -15.03 12.62 -4.20
C SER A 130 -16.17 12.36 -3.21
N GLY A 131 -15.88 12.00 -1.96
CA GLY A 131 -16.87 11.60 -0.95
C GLY A 131 -17.62 10.30 -1.31
N SER A 132 -17.14 9.54 -2.30
CA SER A 132 -17.82 8.32 -2.75
C SER A 132 -17.55 7.10 -1.87
N LEU A 133 -16.55 7.19 -0.99
CA LEU A 133 -16.25 6.16 0.02
C LEU A 133 -17.47 5.91 0.93
N ASP A 134 -18.18 6.96 1.32
CA ASP A 134 -19.37 6.90 2.18
C ASP A 134 -20.55 6.19 1.52
N ALA A 135 -20.56 6.13 0.19
CA ALA A 135 -21.58 5.42 -0.59
C ALA A 135 -21.33 3.89 -0.64
N LEU A 136 -20.17 3.41 -0.19
CA LEU A 136 -19.83 1.99 -0.15
C LEU A 136 -20.42 1.30 1.10
N ASN A 137 -20.58 -0.03 1.04
CA ASN A 137 -20.93 -0.82 2.23
C ASN A 137 -19.80 -0.70 3.28
N SER A 138 -20.18 -0.62 4.56
CA SER A 138 -19.26 -0.65 5.71
C SER A 138 -18.24 -1.78 5.66
N ASP A 139 -18.60 -2.96 5.14
CA ASP A 139 -17.68 -4.09 5.01
C ASP A 139 -16.53 -3.77 4.04
N ILE A 140 -16.84 -3.12 2.92
CA ILE A 140 -15.85 -2.69 1.92
C ILE A 140 -14.98 -1.58 2.50
N GLN A 141 -15.59 -0.60 3.17
CA GLN A 141 -14.85 0.49 3.83
C GLN A 141 -13.86 -0.06 4.86
N ASN A 142 -14.29 -1.03 5.67
CA ASN A 142 -13.44 -1.67 6.67
C ASN A 142 -12.30 -2.46 6.04
N SER A 143 -12.56 -3.23 4.97
CA SER A 143 -11.52 -3.98 4.26
C SER A 143 -10.50 -3.06 3.59
N ILE A 144 -10.94 -1.95 2.99
CA ILE A 144 -10.06 -0.91 2.42
C ILE A 144 -9.19 -0.33 3.54
N SER A 145 -9.79 0.06 4.67
CA SER A 145 -9.05 0.64 5.80
C SER A 145 -8.01 -0.33 6.36
N LYS A 146 -8.37 -1.61 6.58
CA LYS A 146 -7.43 -2.64 7.04
C LYS A 146 -6.25 -2.82 6.09
N TYR A 147 -6.53 -2.87 4.79
CA TYR A 147 -5.49 -2.99 3.79
C TYR A 147 -4.52 -1.80 3.85
N TYR A 148 -5.01 -0.56 3.80
CA TYR A 148 -4.12 0.61 3.82
C TYR A 148 -3.36 0.77 5.15
N LEU A 149 -3.96 0.41 6.30
CA LEU A 149 -3.23 0.30 7.57
C LEU A 149 -2.09 -0.73 7.48
N SER A 150 -2.30 -1.87 6.81
CA SER A 150 -1.23 -2.84 6.59
C SER A 150 -0.12 -2.29 5.69
N THR A 151 -0.44 -1.42 4.72
CA THR A 151 0.57 -0.78 3.87
C THR A 151 1.47 0.16 4.65
N GLU A 152 0.93 0.92 5.60
CA GLU A 152 1.70 1.76 6.52
C GLU A 152 2.65 0.90 7.39
N ALA A 153 2.14 -0.21 7.94
CA ALA A 153 2.96 -1.13 8.73
C ALA A 153 4.10 -1.76 7.91
N ILE A 154 3.85 -2.08 6.64
CA ILE A 154 4.88 -2.57 5.71
C ILE A 154 5.96 -1.51 5.51
N GLN A 155 5.58 -0.27 5.21
CA GLN A 155 6.53 0.83 4.99
C GLN A 155 7.37 1.12 6.23
N GLU A 156 6.74 1.21 7.41
CA GLU A 156 7.46 1.37 8.68
C GLU A 156 8.45 0.21 8.91
N ARG A 157 8.03 -1.03 8.62
CA ARG A 157 8.87 -2.20 8.80
C ARG A 157 10.11 -2.14 7.89
N GLU A 158 9.95 -1.69 6.66
CA GLU A 158 11.04 -1.48 5.71
C GLU A 158 11.97 -0.35 6.13
N GLU A 159 11.45 0.77 6.59
CA GLU A 159 12.28 1.88 7.10
C GLU A 159 13.16 1.45 8.28
N ILE A 160 12.62 0.66 9.21
CA ILE A 160 13.43 0.09 10.31
C ILE A 160 14.51 -0.85 9.74
N SER A 161 14.18 -1.65 8.72
CA SER A 161 15.12 -2.57 8.08
C SER A 161 16.24 -1.81 7.34
N ASN A 162 15.89 -0.78 6.57
CA ASN A 162 16.82 0.03 5.79
C ASN A 162 17.74 0.87 6.69
N ARG A 163 17.23 1.41 7.81
CA ARG A 163 18.09 2.05 8.82
C ARG A 163 19.12 1.10 9.42
N PHE A 164 18.73 -0.15 9.68
CA PHE A 164 19.67 -1.18 10.13
C PHE A 164 20.71 -1.52 9.05
N ILE A 165 20.27 -1.63 7.79
CA ILE A 165 21.17 -1.88 6.64
C ILE A 165 22.25 -0.81 6.57
N HIS A 166 21.92 0.48 6.72
CA HIS A 166 22.93 1.54 6.63
C HIS A 166 24.06 1.39 7.66
N GLN A 167 23.73 0.96 8.89
CA GLN A 167 24.74 0.67 9.92
C GLN A 167 25.59 -0.55 9.55
N TYR A 168 24.95 -1.60 9.06
CA TYR A 168 25.61 -2.82 8.62
C TYR A 168 26.52 -2.55 7.42
N GLU A 169 26.03 -1.81 6.43
CA GLU A 169 26.74 -1.39 5.22
C GLU A 169 27.99 -0.59 5.58
N THR A 170 27.86 0.40 6.48
CA THR A 170 29.00 1.19 6.97
C THR A 170 30.08 0.28 7.56
N PHE A 171 29.70 -0.64 8.44
CA PHE A 171 30.62 -1.61 9.02
C PHE A 171 31.30 -2.48 7.96
N VAL A 172 30.55 -3.01 6.98
CA VAL A 172 31.11 -3.86 5.93
C VAL A 172 32.07 -3.06 5.04
N PHE A 173 31.76 -1.82 4.68
CA PHE A 173 32.69 -1.00 3.89
C PHE A 173 33.97 -0.67 4.66
N GLU A 174 33.89 -0.37 5.96
CA GLU A 174 35.07 -0.06 6.76
C GLU A 174 35.98 -1.28 6.99
N ASN A 175 35.41 -2.46 7.19
CA ASN A 175 36.16 -3.65 7.63
C ASN A 175 36.36 -4.71 6.52
N TYR A 176 35.53 -4.70 5.49
CA TYR A 176 35.50 -5.69 4.42
C TYR A 176 35.45 -5.08 3.02
N SER A 177 35.86 -3.81 2.82
CA SER A 177 35.85 -3.14 1.49
C SER A 177 36.49 -3.94 0.35
N HIS A 178 37.46 -4.80 0.64
CA HIS A 178 38.13 -5.66 -0.34
C HIS A 178 37.16 -6.61 -1.07
N ILE A 179 35.99 -6.91 -0.51
CA ILE A 179 34.98 -7.74 -1.18
C ILE A 179 34.44 -7.08 -2.45
N TRP A 180 34.55 -5.76 -2.61
CA TRP A 180 34.21 -5.05 -3.86
C TRP A 180 35.41 -4.83 -4.78
N GLY A 181 36.62 -5.24 -4.37
CA GLY A 181 37.88 -4.97 -5.05
C GLY A 181 38.30 -6.03 -6.08
N LYS A 182 39.53 -5.86 -6.59
CA LYS A 182 40.18 -6.84 -7.46
C LYS A 182 40.30 -8.19 -6.72
N GLY A 183 39.70 -9.24 -7.27
CA GLY A 183 39.58 -10.56 -6.62
C GLY A 183 38.13 -10.97 -6.35
N ASN A 184 37.16 -10.06 -6.52
CA ASN A 184 35.74 -10.39 -6.51
C ASN A 184 35.38 -11.36 -7.65
N THR A 185 34.62 -12.40 -7.34
CA THR A 185 34.18 -13.48 -8.27
C THR A 185 32.86 -13.20 -8.97
N ASN A 186 32.16 -12.12 -8.63
CA ASN A 186 30.88 -11.74 -9.22
C ASN A 186 31.08 -11.12 -10.61
N ASP A 187 30.38 -11.67 -11.59
CA ASP A 187 30.44 -11.32 -13.02
C ASP A 187 30.23 -9.83 -13.31
N MET A 188 29.52 -9.10 -12.44
CA MET A 188 29.35 -7.65 -12.56
C MET A 188 30.66 -6.89 -12.33
N PHE A 189 31.49 -7.35 -11.39
CA PHE A 189 32.71 -6.64 -10.98
C PHE A 189 33.95 -7.11 -11.74
N VAL A 190 34.00 -8.39 -12.15
CA VAL A 190 35.17 -8.98 -12.84
C VAL A 190 35.64 -8.13 -14.05
N PRO A 191 34.75 -7.66 -14.97
CA PRO A 191 35.18 -6.86 -16.12
C PRO A 191 35.77 -5.50 -15.74
N LEU A 192 35.40 -4.93 -14.59
CA LEU A 192 35.88 -3.63 -14.11
C LEU A 192 37.35 -3.66 -13.69
N TYR A 193 37.86 -4.84 -13.33
CA TYR A 193 39.22 -5.03 -12.83
C TYR A 193 40.18 -5.66 -13.84
N LYS A 194 39.75 -5.84 -15.10
CA LYS A 194 40.53 -6.56 -16.13
C LYS A 194 41.93 -5.99 -16.39
N ASP A 195 42.08 -4.66 -16.31
CA ASP A 195 43.33 -3.94 -16.56
C ASP A 195 43.98 -3.40 -15.27
N ASP A 196 43.40 -3.70 -14.10
CA ASP A 196 43.89 -3.21 -12.81
C ASP A 196 45.25 -3.83 -12.50
N GLN A 197 46.27 -3.00 -12.28
CA GLN A 197 47.65 -3.45 -12.01
C GLN A 197 47.92 -3.77 -10.54
N ARG A 198 47.03 -3.40 -9.61
CA ARG A 198 47.17 -3.69 -8.18
C ARG A 198 47.06 -5.21 -7.93
N SER A 199 47.62 -5.73 -6.86
CA SER A 199 47.40 -7.14 -6.49
C SER A 199 46.00 -7.34 -5.90
N PRO A 200 45.33 -8.49 -6.15
CA PRO A 200 44.08 -8.79 -5.47
C PRO A 200 44.33 -8.93 -3.96
N ILE A 201 43.36 -8.48 -3.16
CA ILE A 201 43.36 -8.70 -1.72
C ILE A 201 42.56 -9.97 -1.47
N SER A 202 43.21 -11.00 -0.93
CA SER A 202 42.54 -12.24 -0.57
C SER A 202 41.53 -12.00 0.57
N PHE A 203 40.39 -12.67 0.49
CA PHE A 203 39.42 -12.67 1.58
C PHE A 203 40.01 -13.40 2.80
N ASP A 204 40.11 -12.70 3.93
CA ASP A 204 40.61 -13.27 5.18
C ASP A 204 39.49 -14.04 5.89
N LEU A 205 39.42 -15.35 5.61
CA LEU A 205 38.41 -16.23 6.18
C LEU A 205 38.56 -16.39 7.70
N GLU A 206 39.78 -16.46 8.22
CA GLU A 206 40.01 -16.64 9.66
C GLU A 206 39.54 -15.40 10.44
N TYR A 207 39.84 -14.21 9.92
CA TYR A 207 39.31 -12.96 10.46
C TYR A 207 37.78 -12.93 10.39
N PHE A 208 37.19 -13.25 9.24
CA PHE A 208 35.73 -13.28 9.07
C PHE A 208 35.03 -14.22 10.05
N LEU A 209 35.53 -15.45 10.22
CA LEU A 209 34.95 -16.46 11.13
C LEU A 209 35.12 -16.11 12.61
N SER A 210 36.05 -15.22 12.95
CA SER A 210 36.29 -14.78 14.34
C SER A 210 35.66 -13.42 14.67
N ASP A 211 35.16 -12.68 13.67
CA ASP A 211 34.56 -11.36 13.85
C ASP A 211 33.14 -11.45 14.47
N LYS A 212 33.08 -11.15 15.77
CA LYS A 212 31.83 -11.13 16.55
C LYS A 212 30.86 -10.02 16.15
N THR A 213 31.35 -8.95 15.56
CA THR A 213 30.52 -7.86 15.07
C THR A 213 29.82 -8.27 13.78
N MET A 214 30.56 -8.91 12.86
CA MET A 214 29.99 -9.47 11.64
C MET A 214 28.96 -10.56 11.93
N GLU A 215 29.27 -11.46 12.87
CA GLU A 215 28.33 -12.46 13.38
C GLU A 215 27.02 -11.78 13.84
N ALA A 216 27.11 -10.80 14.73
CA ALA A 216 25.95 -10.08 15.26
C ALA A 216 25.12 -9.41 14.15
N TYR A 217 25.76 -8.78 13.16
CA TYR A 217 25.06 -8.16 12.05
C TYR A 217 24.32 -9.18 11.18
N ILE A 218 24.91 -10.35 10.88
CA ILE A 218 24.24 -11.39 10.10
C ILE A 218 23.00 -11.93 10.84
N PHE A 219 23.10 -12.20 12.14
CA PHE A 219 21.95 -12.65 12.94
C PHE A 219 20.87 -11.58 13.06
N ALA A 220 21.25 -10.33 13.32
CA ALA A 220 20.32 -9.23 13.38
C ALA A 220 19.64 -9.03 12.01
N ARG A 221 20.37 -9.17 10.91
CA ARG A 221 19.82 -9.09 9.55
C ARG A 221 18.81 -10.21 9.28
N LEU A 222 19.12 -11.45 9.66
CA LEU A 222 18.18 -12.58 9.59
C LEU A 222 16.88 -12.28 10.34
N TYR A 223 16.98 -11.73 11.55
CA TYR A 223 15.82 -11.30 12.33
C TYR A 223 15.00 -10.23 11.60
N GLN A 224 15.65 -9.19 11.04
CA GLN A 224 14.95 -8.16 10.26
C GLN A 224 14.20 -8.77 9.07
N ILE A 225 14.85 -9.66 8.31
CA ILE A 225 14.25 -10.32 7.14
C ILE A 225 13.01 -11.12 7.52
N ARG A 226 13.05 -11.91 8.61
CA ARG A 226 11.87 -12.66 9.08
C ARG A 226 10.72 -11.74 9.46
N LYS A 227 11.01 -10.61 10.11
CA LYS A 227 9.98 -9.61 10.42
C LYS A 227 9.41 -8.94 9.17
N GLN A 228 10.22 -8.75 8.13
CA GLN A 228 9.71 -8.30 6.83
C GLN A 228 8.78 -9.34 6.20
N ILE A 229 9.17 -10.63 6.17
CA ILE A 229 8.35 -11.73 5.65
C ILE A 229 6.99 -11.77 6.36
N ASP A 230 6.99 -11.81 7.70
CA ASP A 230 5.76 -11.80 8.52
C ASP A 230 4.84 -10.64 8.12
N THR A 231 5.40 -9.44 7.95
CA THR A 231 4.64 -8.21 7.66
C THR A 231 4.10 -8.20 6.22
N TYR A 232 4.91 -8.63 5.24
CA TYR A 232 4.47 -8.75 3.85
C TYR A 232 3.36 -9.80 3.68
N ASP A 233 3.47 -10.94 4.36
CA ASP A 233 2.45 -11.98 4.33
C ASP A 233 1.12 -11.50 4.93
N GLN A 234 1.16 -10.72 6.02
CA GLN A 234 -0.04 -10.06 6.57
C GLN A 234 -0.65 -9.05 5.60
N GLY A 235 0.16 -8.20 4.95
CA GLY A 235 -0.33 -7.27 3.94
C GLY A 235 -0.99 -7.98 2.75
N LEU A 236 -0.38 -9.07 2.27
CA LEU A 236 -0.94 -9.89 1.20
C LEU A 236 -2.25 -10.59 1.63
N LEU A 237 -2.39 -10.97 2.90
CA LEU A 237 -3.63 -11.50 3.46
C LEU A 237 -4.74 -10.44 3.46
N MET A 238 -4.46 -9.24 3.96
CA MET A 238 -5.44 -8.12 3.97
C MET A 238 -5.89 -7.76 2.55
N LEU A 239 -4.96 -7.76 1.59
CA LEU A 239 -5.26 -7.53 0.18
C LEU A 239 -6.21 -8.62 -0.37
N LYS A 240 -5.92 -9.89 -0.08
CA LYS A 240 -6.78 -11.02 -0.52
C LYS A 240 -8.17 -10.96 0.10
N GLU A 241 -8.32 -10.47 1.32
CA GLU A 241 -9.62 -10.27 1.96
C GLU A 241 -10.42 -9.15 1.29
N LEU A 242 -9.76 -8.08 0.85
CA LEU A 242 -10.39 -6.98 0.12
C LEU A 242 -10.83 -7.38 -1.30
N SER A 243 -10.13 -8.32 -1.93
CA SER A 243 -10.43 -8.78 -3.30
C SER A 243 -11.52 -9.87 -3.38
N ARG A 244 -12.12 -10.29 -2.26
CA ARG A 244 -13.24 -11.24 -2.19
C ARG A 244 -14.58 -10.55 -2.32
#